data_AF-A0AAU9DJH8-F1
#
_entry.id   AF-A0AAU9DJH8-F1
#
_cell.length_a   1.000
_cell.length_b   1.000
_cell.length_c   1.000
_cell.angle_alpha   90.00
_cell.angle_beta   90.00
_cell.angle_gamma   90.00
#
_symmetry.space_group_name_H-M   'P 1'
#
loop_
_entity.id
_entity.type
_entity.pdbx_description
1 polymer ?
#
loop_
_entity_poly.entity_id
_entity_poly.type
_entity_poly.pdbx_seq_one_letter_code
_entity_poly.pdbx_strand_id
1 'polypeptide(L)'
;MRIDKNGNVGIGLKTIPLDFRLAVKGKIGAGEIKVLDVNNWSDFVFNSDYKLKPLEEVESFIEQNNHLPDIPSEKEVKEKGINLGDMDAKLLQKIEELTLYMIEQNKKTDNLINETKELRKENQILKDKIRKLEEK
;
A
#
# COMPACT_ATOMS: atom_id res chain seq x y z
N MET A 1 15.22 7.28 -34.78
CA MET A 1 16.14 6.77 -33.75
C MET A 1 17.47 7.49 -33.90
N ARG A 2 18.11 7.89 -32.81
CA ARG A 2 19.43 8.55 -32.80
C ARG A 2 20.33 7.81 -31.82
N ILE A 3 21.60 7.66 -32.17
CA ILE A 3 22.64 7.12 -31.27
C ILE A 3 23.72 8.20 -31.12
N ASP A 4 24.13 8.52 -29.91
CA ASP A 4 25.22 9.47 -29.66
C ASP A 4 26.60 8.81 -29.66
N LYS A 5 27.66 9.61 -29.54
CA LYS A 5 29.06 9.13 -29.50
C LYS A 5 29.40 8.23 -28.30
N ASN A 6 28.55 8.22 -27.27
CA ASN A 6 28.71 7.40 -26.07
C ASN A 6 27.86 6.11 -26.14
N GLY A 7 27.17 5.88 -27.26
CA GLY A 7 26.30 4.72 -27.49
C GLY A 7 24.90 4.85 -26.90
N ASN A 8 24.50 6.03 -26.42
CA ASN A 8 23.15 6.22 -25.87
C ASN A 8 22.12 6.32 -26.99
N VAL A 9 20.93 5.73 -26.78
CA VAL A 9 19.88 5.61 -27.79
C VAL A 9 18.70 6.51 -27.46
N GLY A 10 18.29 7.33 -28.42
CA GLY A 10 17.11 8.18 -28.36
C GLY A 10 16.07 7.78 -29.41
N ILE A 11 14.83 7.55 -28.99
CA ILE A 11 13.70 7.27 -29.88
C ILE A 11 12.67 8.40 -29.72
N GLY A 12 12.40 9.15 -30.80
CA GLY A 12 11.45 10.29 -30.79
C GLY A 12 11.98 11.58 -30.13
N LEU A 13 13.29 11.66 -29.83
CA LEU A 13 13.93 12.80 -29.17
C LEU A 13 14.88 13.55 -30.12
N LYS A 14 14.95 14.89 -29.98
CA LYS A 14 15.94 15.73 -30.69
C LYS A 14 17.32 15.63 -30.05
N THR A 15 17.34 15.64 -28.72
CA THR A 15 18.55 15.50 -27.90
C THR A 15 18.31 14.37 -26.90
N ILE A 16 19.29 13.49 -26.74
CA ILE A 16 19.26 12.42 -25.74
C ILE A 16 19.69 13.05 -24.41
N PRO A 17 18.87 12.98 -23.34
CA PRO A 17 19.29 13.47 -22.03
C PRO A 17 20.47 12.64 -21.52
N LEU A 18 21.41 13.30 -20.83
CA LEU A 18 22.71 12.74 -20.46
C LEU A 18 22.61 11.51 -19.54
N ASP A 19 21.53 11.43 -18.75
CA ASP A 19 21.39 10.43 -17.68
C ASP A 19 20.77 9.11 -18.14
N PHE A 20 20.47 8.94 -19.45
CA PHE A 20 19.80 7.75 -19.96
C PHE A 20 20.60 7.04 -21.05
N ARG A 21 20.81 5.73 -20.87
CA ARG A 21 21.29 4.84 -21.94
C ARG A 21 20.25 4.65 -23.05
N LEU A 22 18.97 4.60 -22.68
CA LEU A 22 17.83 4.56 -23.61
C LEU A 22 16.78 5.56 -23.15
N ALA A 23 16.44 6.53 -24.00
CA ALA A 23 15.37 7.50 -23.77
C ALA A 23 14.34 7.45 -24.91
N VAL A 24 13.06 7.30 -24.56
CA VAL A 24 11.96 7.17 -25.54
C VAL A 24 10.90 8.24 -25.27
N LYS A 25 10.63 9.08 -26.27
CA LYS A 25 9.48 10.00 -26.24
C LYS A 25 8.31 9.34 -26.95
N GLY A 26 7.50 8.60 -26.20
CA GLY A 26 6.34 7.88 -26.70
C GLY A 26 6.01 6.66 -25.84
N LYS A 27 5.15 5.79 -26.36
CA LYS A 27 4.82 4.51 -25.71
C LYS A 27 5.86 3.46 -26.09
N ILE A 28 6.23 2.61 -25.14
CA ILE A 28 7.07 1.43 -25.36
C ILE A 28 6.16 0.21 -25.30
N GLY A 29 6.17 -0.61 -26.35
CA GLY A 29 5.59 -1.95 -26.31
C GLY A 29 6.68 -2.96 -25.95
N ALA A 30 6.45 -3.76 -24.92
CA ALA A 30 7.34 -4.83 -24.50
C ALA A 30 6.51 -6.06 -24.11
N GLY A 31 6.99 -7.26 -24.44
CA GLY A 31 6.39 -8.49 -23.93
C GLY A 31 6.72 -8.70 -22.45
N GLU A 32 7.94 -8.37 -22.05
CA GLU A 32 8.44 -8.48 -20.67
C GLU A 32 9.45 -7.36 -20.40
N ILE A 33 9.42 -6.84 -19.17
CA ILE A 33 10.43 -5.92 -18.64
C ILE A 33 10.91 -6.50 -17.32
N LYS A 34 12.20 -6.82 -17.24
CA LYS A 34 12.86 -7.22 -16.00
C LYS A 34 13.74 -6.07 -15.52
N VAL A 35 13.42 -5.53 -14.34
CA VAL A 35 14.23 -4.51 -13.69
C VAL A 35 15.33 -5.21 -12.91
N LEU A 36 16.59 -5.00 -13.30
CA LEU A 36 17.77 -5.50 -12.61
C LEU A 36 18.22 -4.41 -11.61
N ASP A 37 18.69 -4.81 -10.43
CA ASP A 37 19.16 -3.92 -9.34
C ASP A 37 18.07 -3.23 -8.49
N VAL A 38 16.99 -3.96 -8.18
CA VAL A 38 16.02 -3.51 -7.16
C VAL A 38 16.62 -3.71 -5.76
N ASN A 39 17.37 -2.72 -5.28
CA ASN A 39 18.05 -2.80 -3.98
C ASN A 39 17.09 -2.71 -2.77
N ASN A 40 15.86 -2.21 -2.98
CA ASN A 40 14.87 -1.97 -1.93
C ASN A 40 13.63 -2.85 -2.10
N TRP A 41 13.79 -4.17 -2.19
CA TRP A 41 12.64 -5.08 -2.21
C TRP A 41 11.95 -5.10 -0.84
N SER A 42 10.62 -5.01 -0.80
CA SER A 42 9.85 -4.59 0.37
C SER A 42 9.62 -5.63 1.48
N ASP A 43 10.28 -6.78 1.49
CA ASP A 43 9.96 -7.91 2.40
C ASP A 43 10.31 -7.66 3.90
N PHE A 44 10.64 -6.42 4.27
CA PHE A 44 10.96 -6.04 5.64
C PHE A 44 9.73 -5.71 6.49
N VAL A 45 8.55 -5.51 5.88
CA VAL A 45 7.31 -5.15 6.60
C VAL A 45 6.87 -6.25 7.58
N PHE A 46 7.25 -7.50 7.32
CA PHE A 46 6.97 -8.64 8.19
C PHE A 46 8.02 -8.89 9.27
N ASN A 47 9.11 -8.11 9.32
CA ASN A 47 10.11 -8.25 10.36
C ASN A 47 9.56 -7.82 11.73
N SER A 48 10.04 -8.45 12.79
CA SER A 48 9.57 -8.18 14.15
C SER A 48 9.94 -6.79 14.68
N ASP A 49 10.91 -6.13 14.08
CA ASP A 49 11.33 -4.75 14.38
C ASP A 49 10.62 -3.71 13.51
N TYR A 50 9.78 -4.14 12.55
CA TYR A 50 9.01 -3.22 11.72
C TYR A 50 7.95 -2.49 12.54
N LYS A 51 8.01 -1.15 12.50
CA LYS A 51 7.06 -0.29 13.19
C LYS A 51 5.93 0.09 12.24
N LEU A 52 4.90 -0.74 12.21
CA LEU A 52 3.66 -0.43 11.52
C LEU A 52 3.05 0.85 12.12
N LYS A 53 2.80 1.86 11.28
CA LYS A 53 2.21 3.13 11.74
C LYS A 53 0.78 2.89 12.23
N PRO A 54 0.31 3.57 13.29
CA PRO A 54 -1.12 3.58 13.62
C PRO A 54 -1.96 4.15 12.47
N LEU A 55 -3.19 3.64 12.28
CA LEU A 55 -4.07 4.13 11.20
C LEU A 55 -4.44 5.60 11.39
N GLU A 56 -4.48 6.09 12.63
CA GLU A 56 -4.75 7.49 12.95
C GLU A 56 -3.62 8.42 12.46
N GLU A 57 -2.37 7.95 12.53
CA GLU A 57 -1.22 8.68 11.98
C GLU A 57 -1.24 8.69 10.44
N VAL A 58 -1.65 7.56 9.85
CA VAL A 58 -1.79 7.44 8.39
C VAL A 58 -2.90 8.36 7.88
N GLU A 59 -4.06 8.37 8.55
CA GLU A 59 -5.19 9.26 8.27
C GLU A 59 -4.77 10.73 8.35
N SER A 60 -4.14 11.12 9.46
CA SER A 60 -3.62 12.48 9.65
C SER A 60 -2.65 12.90 8.53
N PHE A 61 -1.80 11.98 8.08
CA PHE A 61 -0.88 12.25 6.97
C PHE A 61 -1.63 12.47 5.65
N ILE A 62 -2.63 11.62 5.36
CA ILE A 62 -3.43 11.71 4.12
C ILE A 62 -4.20 13.03 4.10
N GLU A 63 -4.82 13.44 5.20
CA GLU A 63 -5.56 14.71 5.28
C GLU A 63 -4.66 15.93 5.01
N GLN A 64 -3.42 15.88 5.50
CA GLN A 64 -2.47 16.98 5.34
C GLN A 64 -1.80 17.01 3.97
N ASN A 65 -1.51 15.84 3.38
CA ASN A 65 -0.63 15.72 2.21
C ASN A 65 -1.36 15.26 0.94
N ASN A 66 -2.60 14.76 1.04
CA ASN A 66 -3.40 14.21 -0.07
C ASN A 66 -2.74 13.03 -0.81
N HIS A 67 -1.82 12.31 -0.15
CA HIS A 67 -1.24 11.07 -0.65
C HIS A 67 -0.82 10.17 0.53
N LEU A 68 -0.52 8.91 0.25
CA LEU A 68 -0.02 7.98 1.26
C LEU A 68 1.41 8.33 1.69
N PRO A 69 1.80 8.01 2.94
CA PRO A 69 3.20 8.04 3.35
C PRO A 69 4.09 7.29 2.36
N ASP A 70 5.31 7.78 2.13
CA ASP A 70 6.34 7.18 1.26
C ASP A 70 6.03 7.16 -0.25
N ILE A 71 4.76 7.35 -0.64
CA ILE A 71 4.33 7.49 -2.03
C ILE A 71 4.52 8.96 -2.47
N PRO A 72 5.14 9.23 -3.62
CA PRO A 72 5.33 10.59 -4.10
C PRO A 72 3.99 11.28 -4.37
N SER A 73 3.93 12.58 -4.12
CA SER A 73 2.77 13.41 -4.44
C SER A 73 2.54 13.52 -5.95
N GLU A 74 1.31 13.86 -6.35
CA GLU A 74 0.99 14.10 -7.77
C GLU A 74 1.92 15.16 -8.39
N LYS A 75 2.24 16.21 -7.62
CA LYS A 75 3.15 17.27 -8.07
C LYS A 75 4.55 16.72 -8.36
N GLU A 76 5.10 15.92 -7.46
CA GLU A 76 6.41 15.30 -7.64
C GLU A 76 6.44 14.35 -8.84
N VAL A 77 5.37 13.56 -9.03
CA VAL A 77 5.24 12.65 -10.18
C VAL A 77 5.20 13.44 -11.49
N LYS A 78 4.49 14.57 -11.55
CA LYS A 78 4.44 15.42 -12.75
C LYS A 78 5.79 16.08 -13.06
N GLU A 79 6.54 16.48 -12.04
CA GLU A 79 7.81 17.19 -12.19
C GLU A 79 8.98 16.25 -12.50
N LYS A 80 9.05 15.11 -11.80
CA LYS A 80 10.23 14.22 -11.78
C LYS A 80 9.97 12.86 -12.44
N GLY A 81 8.72 12.50 -12.70
CA GLY A 81 8.34 11.16 -13.11
C GLY A 81 8.44 10.15 -11.95
N ILE A 82 8.41 8.86 -12.28
CA ILE A 82 8.59 7.76 -11.33
C ILE A 82 9.65 6.79 -11.85
N ASN A 83 10.42 6.21 -10.93
CA ASN A 83 11.16 4.99 -11.21
C ASN A 83 10.21 3.80 -11.02
N LEU A 84 10.02 3.02 -12.08
CA LEU A 84 9.07 1.89 -12.08
C LEU A 84 9.38 0.88 -10.96
N GLY A 85 10.65 0.47 -10.83
CA GLY A 85 11.04 -0.53 -9.83
C GLY A 85 10.86 -0.04 -8.40
N ASP A 86 11.23 1.21 -8.12
CA ASP A 86 11.06 1.81 -6.79
C ASP A 86 9.57 2.02 -6.46
N MET A 87 8.76 2.38 -7.44
CA MET A 87 7.32 2.56 -7.25
C MET A 87 6.64 1.22 -6.98
N ASP A 88 6.96 0.17 -7.75
CA ASP A 88 6.42 -1.17 -7.53
C ASP A 88 6.81 -1.72 -6.15
N ALA A 89 8.05 -1.49 -5.71
CA ALA A 89 8.50 -1.86 -4.38
C ALA A 89 7.72 -1.12 -3.27
N LYS A 90 7.52 0.20 -3.41
CA LYS A 90 6.71 0.99 -2.47
C LYS A 90 5.24 0.56 -2.46
N LEU A 91 4.67 0.20 -3.61
CA LEU A 91 3.31 -0.31 -3.68
C LEU A 91 3.19 -1.66 -2.97
N LEU A 92 4.17 -2.55 -3.13
CA LEU A 92 4.23 -3.81 -2.39
C LEU A 92 4.27 -3.55 -0.88
N GLN A 93 5.10 -2.60 -0.42
CA GLN A 93 5.13 -2.18 1.00
C GLN A 93 3.75 -1.81 1.52
N LYS A 94 2.98 -1.03 0.75
CA LYS A 94 1.63 -0.61 1.16
C LYS A 94 0.62 -1.74 1.13
N ILE A 95 0.78 -2.72 0.24
CA ILE A 95 -0.04 -3.94 0.24
C ILE A 95 0.24 -4.79 1.49
N GLU A 96 1.51 -4.92 1.89
CA GLU A 96 1.91 -5.66 3.09
C GLU A 96 1.41 -4.97 4.37
N GLU A 97 1.59 -3.65 4.48
CA GLU A 97 1.03 -2.84 5.58
C GLU A 97 -0.49 -2.99 5.67
N LEU A 98 -1.19 -2.89 4.53
CA LEU A 98 -2.64 -3.09 4.45
C LEU A 98 -3.05 -4.50 4.92
N THR A 99 -2.28 -5.51 4.56
CA THR A 99 -2.51 -6.89 4.99
C THR A 99 -2.39 -7.02 6.51
N LEU A 100 -1.41 -6.37 7.13
CA LEU A 100 -1.27 -6.36 8.59
C LEU A 100 -2.46 -5.66 9.27
N TYR A 101 -2.89 -4.51 8.76
CA TYR A 101 -4.10 -3.84 9.28
C TYR A 101 -5.34 -4.72 9.14
N MET A 102 -5.51 -5.42 8.01
CA MET A 102 -6.63 -6.32 7.79
C MET A 102 -6.63 -7.51 8.76
N ILE A 103 -5.45 -8.08 9.05
CA ILE A 103 -5.31 -9.15 10.04
C ILE A 103 -5.73 -8.65 11.43
N GLU A 104 -5.28 -7.45 11.83
CA GLU A 104 -5.67 -6.84 13.10
C GLU A 104 -7.18 -6.56 13.15
N GLN A 105 -7.74 -6.00 12.07
CA GLN A 105 -9.18 -5.74 11.93
C GLN A 105 -10.00 -7.03 12.05
N ASN A 106 -9.55 -8.12 11.44
CA ASN A 106 -10.24 -9.41 11.50
C ASN A 106 -10.26 -9.95 12.94
N LYS A 107 -9.14 -9.88 13.66
CA LYS A 107 -9.07 -10.27 15.08
C LYS A 107 -10.03 -9.45 15.94
N LYS A 108 -10.10 -8.12 15.75
CA LYS A 108 -11.05 -7.25 16.45
C LYS A 108 -12.50 -7.66 16.13
N THR A 109 -12.79 -7.95 14.87
CA THR A 109 -14.12 -8.39 14.41
C THR A 109 -14.52 -9.72 15.06
N ASP A 110 -13.62 -10.71 15.09
CA ASP A 110 -13.88 -12.01 15.72
C ASP A 110 -14.16 -11.87 17.22
N ASN A 111 -13.40 -11.02 17.90
CA ASN A 111 -13.61 -10.72 19.32
C ASN A 111 -15.00 -10.09 19.55
N LEU A 112 -15.37 -9.08 18.77
CA LEU A 112 -16.68 -8.43 18.87
C LEU A 112 -17.84 -9.39 18.58
N ILE A 113 -17.67 -10.31 17.61
CA ILE A 113 -18.66 -11.35 17.31
C ILE A 113 -18.84 -12.28 18.51
N ASN A 114 -17.75 -12.68 19.16
CA ASN A 114 -17.80 -13.56 20.33
C ASN A 114 -18.45 -12.87 21.53
N GLU A 115 -18.07 -11.62 21.82
CA GLU A 115 -18.70 -10.82 22.88
C GLU A 115 -20.20 -10.62 22.62
N THR A 116 -20.58 -10.33 21.38
CA THR A 116 -21.98 -10.20 20.97
C THR A 116 -22.76 -11.50 21.16
N LYS A 117 -22.14 -12.66 20.91
CA LYS A 117 -22.78 -13.97 21.14
C LYS A 117 -23.03 -14.21 22.63
N GLU A 118 -22.06 -13.92 23.49
CA GLU A 118 -22.22 -14.09 24.94
C GLU A 118 -23.27 -13.13 25.52
N LEU A 119 -23.22 -11.85 25.15
CA LEU A 119 -24.23 -10.87 25.56
C LEU A 119 -25.65 -11.27 25.10
N ARG A 120 -25.80 -11.87 23.92
CA ARG A 120 -27.11 -12.37 23.45
C ARG A 120 -27.60 -13.55 24.29
N LYS A 121 -26.71 -14.47 24.69
CA LYS A 121 -27.08 -15.58 25.58
C LYS A 121 -27.51 -15.07 26.95
N GLU A 122 -26.75 -14.15 27.55
CA GLU A 122 -27.09 -13.55 28.85
C GLU A 122 -28.43 -12.82 28.79
N ASN A 123 -28.66 -12.01 27.74
CA ASN A 123 -29.94 -11.34 27.52
C ASN A 123 -31.10 -12.33 27.41
N GLN A 124 -30.91 -13.48 26.74
CA GLN A 124 -31.95 -14.50 26.64
C GLN A 124 -32.26 -15.13 28.01
N ILE A 125 -31.22 -15.46 28.79
CA ILE A 125 -31.38 -16.00 30.16
C ILE A 125 -32.13 -15.01 31.06
N LEU A 126 -31.80 -13.72 30.97
CA LEU A 126 -32.47 -12.67 31.73
C LEU A 126 -33.95 -12.54 31.33
N LYS A 127 -34.25 -12.54 30.03
CA LYS A 127 -35.65 -12.53 29.53
C LYS A 127 -36.45 -13.72 30.06
N ASP A 128 -35.87 -14.92 30.04
CA ASP A 128 -36.53 -16.12 30.56
C ASP A 128 -36.76 -16.05 32.08
N LYS A 129 -35.84 -15.45 32.84
CA LYS A 129 -36.01 -15.21 34.27
C LYS A 129 -37.13 -14.20 34.55
N ILE A 130 -37.21 -13.12 33.79
CA ILE A 130 -38.25 -12.08 33.93
C ILE A 130 -39.63 -12.71 33.68
N ARG A 131 -39.81 -13.47 32.58
CA ARG A 131 -41.09 -14.13 32.29
C ARG A 131 -41.56 -15.05 33.43
N LYS A 132 -40.66 -15.83 34.02
CA LYS A 132 -40.98 -16.71 35.15
C LYS A 132 -41.37 -15.97 36.43
N LEU A 133 -40.96 -14.71 36.59
CA LEU A 133 -41.34 -13.86 37.71
C LEU A 133 -42.70 -13.19 37.46
N GLU A 134 -43.00 -12.82 36.21
CA GLU A 134 -44.28 -12.22 35.82
C GLU A 134 -45.44 -13.24 35.82
N GLU A 135 -45.15 -14.53 35.67
CA GLU A 135 -46.15 -15.62 35.74
C GLU A 135 -46.51 -16.06 37.18
N LYS A 136 -45.94 -15.44 38.22
CA LYS A 136 -46.22 -15.70 39.64
C LYS A 136 -47.05 -14.60 40.27
#